data_AF-A0A3D1XM20-F1
#
_entry.id   AF-A0A3D1XM20-F1
#
_cell.length_a   1.000
_cell.length_b   1.000
_cell.length_c   1.000
_cell.angle_alpha   90.00
_cell.angle_beta   90.00
_cell.angle_gamma   90.00
#
_symmetry.space_group_name_H-M   'P 1'
#
loop_
_entity.id
_entity.type
_entity.pdbx_description
1 polymer ?
#
loop_
_entity_poly.entity_id
_entity_poly.type
_entity_poly.pdbx_seq_one_letter_code
_entity_poly.pdbx_strand_id
1 'polypeptide(L)'
;VTKSITKNNKMGVPIIGLVENMATYVCPHCEKEGKLFAGDDVKKLTERKEIPYIGKIPFDTRVSQSKSGQLFFTEFKDSVTGKAIADTVDNIEQFIKK
;
A
#
# COMPACT_ATOMS: atom_id res chain seq x y z
N VAL A 1 -6.07 3.53 11.60
CA VAL A 1 -6.80 2.49 10.85
C VAL A 1 -8.16 2.14 11.48
N THR A 2 -8.21 1.60 12.70
CA THR A 2 -9.48 1.11 13.32
C THR A 2 -10.61 2.15 13.42
N LYS A 3 -10.30 3.40 13.78
CA LYS A 3 -11.32 4.47 13.86
C LYS A 3 -12.00 4.72 12.51
N SER A 4 -11.22 4.73 11.42
CA SER A 4 -11.74 4.92 10.06
C SER A 4 -12.64 3.76 9.65
N ILE A 5 -12.24 2.52 9.94
CA ILE A 5 -13.06 1.32 9.70
C ILE A 5 -14.42 1.45 10.42
N THR A 6 -14.39 1.78 11.72
CA THR A 6 -15.62 1.94 12.51
C THR A 6 -16.50 3.05 11.97
N LYS A 7 -15.93 4.19 11.54
CA LYS A 7 -16.68 5.30 10.97
C LYS A 7 -17.35 4.91 9.65
N ASN A 8 -16.63 4.27 8.73
CA ASN A 8 -17.16 3.86 7.44
C ASN A 8 -18.30 2.84 7.59
N ASN A 9 -18.16 1.88 8.50
CA ASN A 9 -19.23 0.92 8.81
C ASN A 9 -20.50 1.63 9.33
N LYS A 10 -20.35 2.67 10.16
CA LYS A 10 -21.49 3.48 10.65
C LYS A 10 -22.15 4.31 9.55
N MET A 11 -21.39 4.75 8.55
CA MET A 11 -21.90 5.54 7.42
C MET A 11 -22.45 4.67 6.27
N GLY A 12 -22.37 3.35 6.38
CA GLY A 12 -22.76 2.44 5.30
C GLY A 12 -21.85 2.52 4.06
N VAL A 13 -20.64 3.05 4.20
CA VAL A 13 -19.69 3.15 3.09
C VAL A 13 -18.86 1.86 3.02
N PRO A 14 -18.94 1.08 1.93
CA PRO A 14 -18.23 -0.19 1.82
C PRO A 14 -16.72 0.02 1.81
N ILE A 15 -16.01 -0.82 2.56
CA ILE A 15 -14.55 -0.86 2.56
C ILE A 15 -14.13 -1.99 1.62
N ILE A 16 -13.60 -1.61 0.46
CA ILE A 16 -13.16 -2.58 -0.56
C ILE A 16 -11.81 -3.23 -0.22
N GLY A 17 -11.05 -2.60 0.68
CA GLY A 17 -9.81 -3.17 1.20
C GLY A 17 -8.90 -2.14 1.85
N LEU A 18 -7.71 -2.59 2.26
CA LEU A 18 -6.68 -1.80 2.90
C LEU A 18 -5.35 -1.90 2.15
N VAL A 19 -4.73 -0.75 1.90
CA VAL A 19 -3.36 -0.62 1.41
C VAL A 19 -2.49 -0.08 2.54
N GLU A 20 -1.39 -0.77 2.84
CA GLU A 20 -0.43 -0.34 3.84
C GLU A 20 0.65 0.55 3.21
N ASN A 21 0.65 1.83 3.55
CA ASN A 21 1.67 2.77 3.10
C ASN A 21 2.90 2.73 4.02
N MET A 22 4.10 2.87 3.45
CA MET A 22 5.39 2.82 4.16
C MET A 22 5.61 1.53 4.97
N ALA A 23 5.15 0.38 4.45
CA ALA A 23 5.22 -0.90 5.15
C ALA A 23 6.66 -1.42 5.37
N THR A 24 7.52 -1.12 4.40
CA THR A 24 8.95 -1.44 4.38
C THR A 24 9.73 -0.24 3.86
N TYR A 25 11.05 -0.36 3.73
CA TYR A 25 11.93 0.65 3.16
C TYR A 25 12.73 0.05 2.01
N VAL A 26 12.82 0.75 0.88
CA VAL A 26 13.71 0.37 -0.23
C VAL A 26 15.08 1.00 -0.05
N CYS A 27 16.12 0.17 0.03
CA CYS A 27 17.50 0.66 0.05
C CYS A 27 17.87 1.29 -1.31
N PRO A 28 18.30 2.57 -1.36
CA PRO A 28 18.62 3.26 -2.61
C PRO A 28 19.89 2.73 -3.29
N HIS A 29 20.69 1.90 -2.61
CA HIS A 29 21.95 1.37 -3.13
C HIS A 29 21.83 -0.03 -3.72
N CYS A 30 20.94 -0.87 -3.18
CA CYS A 30 20.84 -2.28 -3.56
C CYS A 30 19.43 -2.76 -3.88
N GLU A 31 18.44 -1.85 -3.83
CA GLU A 31 17.01 -2.11 -4.10
C GLU A 31 16.37 -3.21 -3.24
N LYS A 32 17.02 -3.63 -2.16
CA LYS A 32 16.43 -4.59 -1.22
C LYS A 32 15.46 -3.89 -0.27
N GLU A 33 14.40 -4.60 0.10
CA GLU A 33 13.47 -4.16 1.13
C GLU A 33 14.01 -4.47 2.54
N GLY A 34 13.82 -3.53 3.46
CA GLY A 34 14.04 -3.71 4.89
C GLY A 34 12.81 -3.29 5.70
N LYS A 35 12.73 -3.71 6.97
CA LYS A 35 11.69 -3.20 7.87
C LYS A 35 12.00 -1.74 8.24
N LEU A 36 11.01 -0.86 8.10
CA LEU A 36 11.13 0.55 8.49
C LEU A 36 10.78 0.75 9.97
N PHE A 37 9.75 0.07 10.46
CA PHE A 37 9.29 0.15 11.85
C PHE A 37 9.18 -1.24 12.49
N ALA A 38 9.38 -1.30 13.81
CA ALA A 38 9.02 -2.47 14.61
C ALA A 38 7.53 -2.38 14.95
N GLY A 39 6.77 -3.47 14.78
CA GLY A 39 5.34 -3.44 15.08
C GLY A 39 4.56 -4.64 14.55
N ASP A 40 3.30 -4.68 14.96
CA ASP A 40 2.32 -5.68 14.54
C ASP A 40 2.04 -5.59 13.04
N ASP A 41 1.90 -6.77 12.44
CA ASP A 41 1.55 -6.93 11.04
C ASP A 41 0.12 -6.42 10.80
N VAL A 42 -0.02 -5.36 10.00
CA VAL A 42 -1.32 -4.79 9.60
C VAL A 42 -2.23 -5.85 8.98
N LYS A 43 -1.63 -6.90 8.38
CA LYS A 43 -2.36 -8.09 7.90
C LYS A 43 -3.19 -8.77 9.00
N LYS A 44 -2.66 -8.87 10.22
CA LYS A 44 -3.43 -9.45 11.36
C LYS A 44 -4.63 -8.58 11.72
N LEU A 45 -4.53 -7.26 11.58
CA LEU A 45 -5.66 -6.36 11.82
C LEU A 45 -6.74 -6.55 10.74
N THR A 46 -6.34 -6.64 9.47
CA THR A 46 -7.27 -6.83 8.36
C THR A 46 -7.98 -8.18 8.43
N GLU A 47 -7.27 -9.24 8.83
CA GLU A 47 -7.85 -10.57 9.10
C GLU A 47 -8.92 -10.51 10.22
N ARG A 48 -8.61 -9.89 11.37
CA ARG A 48 -9.58 -9.74 12.48
C ARG A 48 -10.79 -8.87 12.15
N LYS A 49 -10.69 -8.01 11.13
CA LYS A 49 -11.75 -7.09 10.71
C LYS A 49 -12.44 -7.52 9.44
N GLU A 50 -12.06 -8.67 8.88
CA GLU A 50 -12.60 -9.22 7.63
C GLU A 50 -12.52 -8.21 6.47
N ILE A 51 -11.43 -7.43 6.44
CA ILE A 51 -11.16 -6.46 5.39
C ILE A 51 -10.10 -7.05 4.45
N PRO A 52 -10.31 -7.02 3.12
CA PRO A 52 -9.29 -7.44 2.18
C PRO A 52 -7.98 -6.66 2.35
N TYR A 53 -6.86 -7.36 2.49
CA TYR A 53 -5.54 -6.75 2.43
C TYR A 53 -5.12 -6.67 0.96
N ILE A 54 -5.07 -5.46 0.41
CA ILE A 54 -4.90 -5.22 -1.02
C ILE A 54 -3.43 -5.15 -1.40
N GLY A 55 -2.59 -4.63 -0.52
CA GLY A 55 -1.17 -4.50 -0.82
C GLY A 55 -0.42 -3.66 0.20
N LYS A 56 0.89 -3.62 0.00
CA LYS A 56 1.82 -2.82 0.80
C LYS A 56 2.73 -2.04 -0.12
N ILE A 57 2.92 -0.77 0.18
CA ILE A 57 3.79 0.12 -0.58
C ILE A 57 4.99 0.45 0.32
N PRO A 58 6.23 0.14 -0.12
CA PRO A 58 7.41 0.49 0.64
C PRO A 58 7.64 2.02 0.63
N PHE A 59 8.35 2.52 1.63
CA PHE A 59 8.93 3.85 1.62
C PHE A 59 10.14 3.87 0.68
N ASP A 60 10.10 4.73 -0.32
CA ASP A 60 11.14 4.89 -1.32
C ASP A 60 11.49 6.36 -1.45
N THR A 61 12.77 6.68 -1.23
CA THR A 61 13.26 8.06 -1.23
C THR A 61 13.11 8.73 -2.59
N ARG A 62 13.00 7.97 -3.68
CA ARG A 62 12.73 8.51 -5.03
C ARG A 62 11.34 9.13 -5.15
N VAL A 63 10.39 8.76 -4.27
CA VAL A 63 9.03 9.35 -4.26
C VAL A 63 9.09 10.86 -3.97
N SER A 64 9.96 11.30 -3.05
CA SER A 64 10.12 12.74 -2.76
C SER A 64 10.89 13.49 -3.85
N GLN A 65 11.57 12.78 -4.74
CA GLN A 65 12.33 13.34 -5.87
C GLN A 65 11.49 13.47 -7.14
N SER A 66 10.31 12.83 -7.18
CA SER A 66 9.40 12.92 -8.32
C SER A 66 8.97 14.38 -8.54
N LYS A 67 9.00 14.83 -9.80
CA LYS A 67 8.63 16.21 -10.11
C LYS A 67 7.15 16.44 -9.82
N SER A 68 6.83 17.68 -9.43
CA SER A 68 5.43 18.08 -9.23
C SER A 68 4.59 17.73 -10.46
N GLY A 69 3.49 17.00 -10.25
CA GLY A 69 2.57 16.56 -11.29
C GLY A 69 2.95 15.26 -12.01
N GLN A 70 4.09 14.64 -11.70
CA GLN A 70 4.47 13.34 -12.26
C GLN A 70 4.21 12.21 -11.25
N LEU A 71 3.64 11.11 -11.75
CA LEU A 71 3.39 9.92 -10.94
C LEU A 71 4.69 9.15 -10.81
N PHE A 72 5.07 8.79 -9.57
CA PHE A 72 6.22 7.93 -9.30
C PHE A 72 6.26 6.68 -10.21
N PHE A 73 5.09 6.04 -10.39
CA PHE A 73 4.95 4.83 -11.21
C PHE A 73 5.37 5.05 -12.68
N THR A 74 5.16 6.25 -13.23
CA THR A 74 5.52 6.53 -14.63
C THR A 74 7.03 6.56 -14.86
N GLU A 75 7.80 6.98 -13.86
CA GLU A 75 9.26 7.08 -13.93
C GLU A 75 9.95 5.81 -13.44
N PHE A 76 9.41 5.15 -12.42
CA PHE A 76 10.07 4.06 -11.70
C PHE A 76 9.25 2.76 -11.69
N LYS A 77 8.52 2.45 -12.77
CA LYS A 77 7.65 1.26 -12.86
C LYS A 77 8.35 -0.07 -12.53
N ASP A 78 9.62 -0.21 -12.90
CA ASP A 78 10.37 -1.47 -12.77
C ASP A 78 11.07 -1.62 -11.40
N SER A 79 11.04 -0.55 -10.59
CA SER A 79 11.55 -0.56 -9.22
C SER A 79 10.69 -1.46 -8.32
N VAL A 80 11.22 -1.80 -7.14
CA VAL A 80 10.45 -2.52 -6.10
C VAL A 80 9.13 -1.82 -5.78
N THR A 81 9.18 -0.50 -5.58
CA THR A 81 7.99 0.32 -5.27
C THR A 81 7.04 0.38 -6.45
N GLY A 82 7.56 0.47 -7.69
CA GLY A 82 6.75 0.47 -8.91
C GLY A 82 5.96 -0.83 -9.07
N LYS A 83 6.62 -1.97 -8.88
CA LYS A 83 5.99 -3.30 -8.89
C LYS A 83 4.95 -3.44 -7.78
N ALA A 84 5.26 -2.99 -6.56
CA ALA A 84 4.31 -3.01 -5.45
C ALA A 84 3.04 -2.18 -5.73
N ILE A 85 3.18 -1.04 -6.42
CA ILE A 85 2.04 -0.23 -6.89
C ILE A 85 1.24 -1.00 -7.95
N ALA A 86 1.89 -1.60 -8.95
CA ALA A 86 1.21 -2.39 -9.98
C ALA A 86 0.42 -3.56 -9.37
N ASP A 87 1.04 -4.35 -8.49
CA ASP A 87 0.38 -5.47 -7.80
C ASP A 87 -0.83 -5.00 -6.99
N THR A 88 -0.72 -3.84 -6.33
CA THR A 88 -1.82 -3.23 -5.58
C THR A 88 -2.97 -2.82 -6.50
N VAL A 89 -2.67 -2.25 -7.68
CA VAL A 89 -3.68 -1.88 -8.67
C VAL A 89 -4.38 -3.13 -9.22
N ASP A 90 -3.64 -4.17 -9.56
CA ASP A 90 -4.20 -5.44 -10.04
C ASP A 90 -5.17 -6.05 -9.01
N ASN A 91 -4.83 -6.01 -7.73
CA ASN A 91 -5.70 -6.48 -6.64
C ASN A 91 -6.98 -5.63 -6.50
N ILE A 92 -6.90 -4.31 -6.74
CA ILE A 92 -8.07 -3.43 -6.78
C ILE A 92 -8.95 -3.77 -7.98
N GLU A 93 -8.38 -3.95 -9.17
CA GLU A 93 -9.14 -4.30 -10.37
C GLU A 93 -9.87 -5.64 -10.22
N GLN A 94 -9.19 -6.64 -9.64
CA GLN A 94 -9.81 -7.94 -9.34
C GLN A 94 -10.99 -7.82 -8.37
N PHE A 95 -10.96 -6.85 -7.46
CA PHE A 95 -12.10 -6.58 -6.59
C PHE A 95 -13.25 -5.93 -7.37
N ILE A 96 -12.96 -4.95 -8.22
CA ILE A 96 -13.99 -4.20 -8.97
C ILE A 96 -14.68 -5.08 -10.04
N LYS A 97 -13.95 -6.02 -10.64
CA LYS A 97 -14.46 -6.92 -11.69
C LYS A 97 -15.33 -8.06 -11.15
N LYS A 98 -15.40 -8.26 -9.83
CA LYS A 98 -16.27 -9.25 -9.16
C LYS A 98 -17.63 -8.65 -8.89
#